data_AF-A0A4Q5TJX6-F1
#
_entry.id   AF-A0A4Q5TJX6-F1
#
_cell.length_a   1.000
_cell.length_b   1.000
_cell.length_c   1.000
_cell.angle_alpha   90.00
_cell.angle_beta   90.00
_cell.angle_gamma   90.00
#
_symmetry.space_group_name_H-M   'P 1'
#
loop_
_entity.id
_entity.type
_entity.pdbx_description
1 polymer ?
#
loop_
_entity_poly.entity_id
_entity_poly.type
_entity_poly.pdbx_seq_one_letter_code
_entity_poly.pdbx_strand_id
1 'polypeptide(L)'
;MKKLFVIIALFFSTFAQAQVSKVTLQASGLTCSMCSNSINKALQTLPFVDKVMANIKTSSFDVSFKPGAAVNFDQLKKKVEDAGFFVANLTATANFNNMIVKKDEHYNVGGMNIHFLNANGQVLSGEQTFQVVDKGYVSAKAFKKSQLLTKMECYKTGVAGSCCSKEGLSAGSRIFHVTI
;
A
#
# COMPACT_ATOMS: atom_id res chain seq x y z
N MET A 1 -15.08 24.48 -47.18
CA MET A 1 -13.64 24.11 -47.07
C MET A 1 -13.05 25.00 -45.98
N LYS A 2 -12.48 24.59 -44.85
CA LYS A 2 -12.17 23.31 -44.22
C LYS A 2 -12.54 23.45 -42.73
N LYS A 3 -13.20 22.43 -42.17
CA LYS A 3 -13.44 22.29 -40.74
C LYS A 3 -12.08 22.15 -40.05
N LEU A 4 -11.66 23.09 -39.21
CA LEU A 4 -10.54 22.87 -38.29
C LEU A 4 -11.11 22.42 -36.96
N PHE A 5 -11.15 21.09 -36.83
CA PHE A 5 -11.26 20.37 -35.58
C PHE A 5 -10.06 20.68 -34.66
N VAL A 6 -10.23 20.33 -33.39
CA VAL A 6 -9.19 20.15 -32.37
C VAL A 6 -8.83 21.39 -31.55
N ILE A 7 -9.67 21.69 -30.57
CA ILE A 7 -9.17 22.08 -29.25
C ILE A 7 -9.62 20.98 -28.30
N ILE A 8 -8.89 19.86 -28.34
CA ILE A 8 -8.84 18.94 -27.22
C ILE A 8 -8.07 19.70 -26.14
N ALA A 9 -8.81 20.42 -25.30
CA ALA A 9 -8.29 20.84 -24.01
C ALA A 9 -8.13 19.55 -23.19
N LEU A 10 -6.97 18.90 -23.35
CA LEU A 10 -6.42 17.96 -22.38
C LEU A 10 -6.25 18.74 -21.07
N PHE A 11 -7.34 18.86 -20.33
CA PHE A 11 -7.30 19.03 -18.88
C PHE A 11 -6.63 17.78 -18.30
N PHE A 12 -5.31 17.70 -18.46
CA PHE A 12 -4.46 16.95 -17.54
C PHE A 12 -4.44 17.76 -16.24
N SER A 13 -5.57 17.75 -15.52
CA SER A 13 -5.57 18.10 -14.11
C SER A 13 -4.69 17.05 -13.43
N THR A 14 -3.40 17.37 -13.27
CA THR A 14 -2.49 16.66 -12.39
C THR A 14 -2.98 16.89 -10.97
N PHE A 15 -4.03 16.18 -10.57
CA PHE A 15 -4.28 15.98 -9.16
C PHE A 15 -3.02 15.33 -8.62
N ALA A 16 -2.27 16.06 -7.79
CA ALA A 16 -1.19 15.51 -7.01
C ALA A 16 -1.82 14.48 -6.06
N GLN A 17 -2.00 13.26 -6.58
CA GLN A 17 -2.43 12.10 -5.81
C GLN A 17 -1.37 11.85 -4.74
N ALA A 18 -1.79 11.48 -3.54
CA ALA A 18 -0.86 11.16 -2.47
C ALA A 18 0.11 10.07 -2.96
N GLN A 19 1.42 10.32 -2.88
CA GLN A 19 2.43 9.40 -3.40
C GLN A 19 3.10 8.66 -2.24
N VAL A 20 3.15 7.34 -2.32
CA VAL A 20 3.92 6.52 -1.37
C VAL A 20 5.40 6.68 -1.67
N SER A 21 6.17 7.13 -0.69
CA SER A 21 7.61 7.44 -0.84
C SER A 21 8.51 6.33 -0.32
N LYS A 22 8.07 5.61 0.72
CA LYS A 22 8.81 4.51 1.35
C LYS A 22 7.88 3.52 2.04
N VAL A 23 8.40 2.33 2.31
CA VAL A 23 7.82 1.39 3.28
C VAL A 23 8.89 0.90 4.25
N THR A 24 8.48 0.57 5.46
CA THR A 24 9.23 -0.28 6.37
C THR A 24 8.54 -1.64 6.40
N LEU A 25 9.25 -2.67 5.94
CA LEU A 25 8.78 -4.05 5.90
C LEU A 25 9.51 -4.87 6.95
N GLN A 26 8.78 -5.51 7.86
CA GLN A 26 9.35 -6.49 8.79
C GLN A 26 9.10 -7.90 8.25
N ALA A 27 10.16 -8.69 8.15
CA ALA A 27 10.08 -10.08 7.72
C ALA A 27 10.04 -11.03 8.92
N SER A 28 9.45 -12.20 8.71
CA SER A 28 9.50 -13.36 9.62
C SER A 28 9.97 -14.61 8.89
N GLY A 29 10.32 -15.64 9.65
CA GLY A 29 10.96 -16.86 9.12
C GLY A 29 12.48 -16.75 8.93
N LEU A 30 13.10 -15.66 9.40
CA LEU A 30 14.55 -15.48 9.38
C LEU A 30 15.19 -16.30 10.52
N THR A 31 15.83 -17.42 10.18
CA THR A 31 16.53 -18.29 11.15
C THR A 31 18.05 -18.11 11.14
N CYS A 32 18.61 -17.35 10.19
CA CYS A 32 20.03 -17.07 10.08
C CYS A 32 20.27 -15.60 9.66
N SER A 33 21.36 -14.99 10.11
CA SER A 33 21.77 -13.62 9.74
C SER A 33 21.92 -13.44 8.23
N MET A 34 22.34 -14.49 7.50
CA MET A 34 22.49 -14.48 6.03
C MET A 34 21.15 -14.43 5.28
N CYS A 35 20.03 -14.79 5.92
CA CYS A 35 18.71 -14.78 5.29
C CYS A 35 18.26 -13.36 4.88
N SER A 36 18.72 -12.34 5.62
CA SER A 36 18.40 -10.92 5.34
C SER A 36 18.91 -10.44 3.98
N ASN A 37 20.05 -10.98 3.52
CA ASN A 37 20.63 -10.62 2.22
C ASN A 37 19.78 -11.09 1.04
N SER A 38 19.12 -12.24 1.17
CA SER A 38 18.25 -12.79 0.12
C SER A 38 17.06 -11.86 -0.14
N ILE A 39 16.39 -11.43 0.94
CA ILE A 39 15.28 -10.48 0.87
C ILE A 39 15.73 -9.16 0.26
N ASN A 40 16.86 -8.61 0.72
CA ASN A 40 17.37 -7.33 0.21
C ASN A 40 17.57 -7.37 -1.31
N LYS A 41 18.28 -8.40 -1.81
CA LYS A 41 18.49 -8.59 -3.25
C LYS A 41 17.17 -8.75 -4.01
N ALA A 42 16.22 -9.53 -3.48
CA ALA A 42 14.93 -9.74 -4.11
C ALA A 42 14.14 -8.42 -4.25
N LEU A 43 14.09 -7.60 -3.21
CA LEU A 43 13.40 -6.31 -3.22
C LEU A 43 14.04 -5.31 -4.20
N GLN A 44 15.37 -5.28 -4.29
CA GLN A 44 16.09 -4.42 -5.25
C GLN A 44 15.79 -4.74 -6.71
N THR A 45 15.28 -5.94 -7.03
CA THR A 45 14.89 -6.28 -8.42
C THR A 45 13.61 -5.61 -8.89
N LEU A 46 12.84 -4.99 -7.99
CA LEU A 46 11.58 -4.34 -8.34
C LEU A 46 11.85 -3.00 -9.04
N PRO A 47 11.21 -2.72 -10.18
CA PRO A 47 11.54 -1.55 -11.00
C PRO A 47 11.24 -0.21 -10.30
N PHE A 48 10.28 -0.19 -9.38
CA PHE A 48 9.89 1.00 -8.61
C PHE A 48 10.73 1.22 -7.35
N VAL A 49 11.60 0.28 -6.97
CA VAL A 49 12.47 0.40 -5.80
C VAL A 49 13.70 1.23 -6.16
N ASP A 50 14.03 2.18 -5.28
CA ASP A 50 15.22 3.03 -5.38
C ASP A 50 16.33 2.51 -4.46
N LYS A 51 16.05 2.36 -3.17
CA LYS A 51 17.02 1.87 -2.17
C LYS A 51 16.36 0.89 -1.20
N VAL A 52 17.14 -0.07 -0.72
CA VAL A 52 16.75 -1.00 0.34
C VAL A 52 17.81 -0.98 1.44
N MET A 53 17.42 -0.64 2.66
CA MET A 53 18.27 -0.67 3.85
C MET A 53 17.76 -1.73 4.81
N ALA A 54 18.59 -2.73 5.11
CA ALA A 54 18.23 -3.80 6.03
C ALA A 54 18.70 -3.49 7.46
N ASN A 55 17.82 -3.69 8.43
CA ASN A 55 18.13 -3.72 9.84
C ASN A 55 18.01 -5.16 10.36
N ILE A 56 19.16 -5.81 10.50
CA ILE A 56 19.25 -7.23 10.89
C ILE A 56 18.73 -7.46 12.31
N LYS A 57 18.88 -6.48 13.22
CA LYS A 57 18.44 -6.61 14.62
C LYS A 57 16.92 -6.70 14.73
N THR A 58 16.21 -5.93 13.91
CA THR A 58 14.73 -5.84 13.92
C THR A 58 14.09 -6.67 12.82
N SER A 59 14.88 -7.35 11.98
CA SER A 59 14.41 -8.08 10.81
C SER A 59 13.60 -7.19 9.86
N SER A 60 13.94 -5.91 9.76
CA SER A 60 13.21 -4.93 8.97
C SER A 60 14.00 -4.41 7.78
N PHE A 61 13.27 -3.95 6.77
CA PHE A 61 13.78 -3.43 5.51
C PHE A 61 13.10 -2.10 5.23
N ASP A 62 13.86 -1.02 5.25
CA ASP A 62 13.41 0.29 4.80
C ASP A 62 13.64 0.39 3.30
N VAL A 63 12.55 0.50 2.56
CA VAL A 63 12.55 0.53 1.09
C VAL A 63 12.06 1.89 0.63
N SER A 64 12.92 2.66 -0.03
CA SER A 64 12.53 3.89 -0.72
C SER A 64 12.14 3.59 -2.16
N PHE A 65 11.19 4.38 -2.67
CA PHE A 65 10.71 4.24 -4.04
C PHE A 65 11.19 5.38 -4.93
N LYS A 66 11.30 5.09 -6.22
CA LYS A 66 11.62 6.10 -7.21
C LYS A 66 10.48 7.13 -7.31
N PRO A 67 10.78 8.43 -7.47
CA PRO A 67 9.76 9.45 -7.66
C PRO A 67 8.84 9.12 -8.85
N GLY A 68 7.52 9.24 -8.67
CA GLY A 68 6.51 8.97 -9.70
C GLY A 68 6.31 7.50 -10.06
N ALA A 69 7.01 6.56 -9.43
CA ALA A 69 6.87 5.14 -9.74
C ALA A 69 5.54 4.57 -9.21
N ALA A 70 4.93 3.68 -9.99
CA ALA A 70 3.76 2.91 -9.57
C ALA A 70 4.18 1.80 -8.59
N VAL A 71 3.92 2.03 -7.31
CA VAL A 71 4.26 1.09 -6.22
C VAL A 71 3.17 0.03 -6.10
N ASN A 72 3.57 -1.19 -5.74
CA ASN A 72 2.63 -2.27 -5.46
C ASN A 72 3.10 -3.11 -4.25
N PHE A 73 2.31 -3.13 -3.17
CA PHE A 73 2.65 -3.86 -1.96
C PHE A 73 2.61 -5.38 -2.14
N ASP A 74 1.74 -5.92 -3.00
CA ASP A 74 1.70 -7.36 -3.26
C ASP A 74 2.94 -7.83 -4.03
N GLN A 75 3.53 -6.99 -4.88
CA GLN A 75 4.82 -7.30 -5.50
C GLN A 75 5.96 -7.33 -4.48
N LEU A 76 5.97 -6.41 -3.51
CA LEU A 76 6.94 -6.44 -2.40
C LEU A 76 6.79 -7.72 -1.59
N LYS A 77 5.57 -8.02 -1.13
CA LYS A 77 5.27 -9.24 -0.37
C LYS A 77 5.70 -10.49 -1.16
N LYS A 78 5.31 -10.58 -2.43
CA LYS A 78 5.68 -11.69 -3.29
C LYS A 78 7.20 -11.88 -3.40
N LYS A 79 7.99 -10.81 -3.53
CA LYS A 79 9.45 -10.92 -3.55
C LYS A 79 10.03 -11.46 -2.24
N VAL A 80 9.43 -11.13 -1.11
CA VAL A 80 9.81 -11.69 0.20
C VAL A 80 9.44 -13.18 0.29
N GLU A 81 8.24 -13.53 -0.17
CA GLU A 81 7.75 -14.91 -0.20
C GLU A 81 8.56 -15.80 -1.15
N ASP A 82 8.87 -15.31 -2.35
CA ASP A 82 9.71 -15.99 -3.34
C ASP A 82 11.16 -16.18 -2.82
N ALA A 83 11.61 -15.33 -1.88
CA ALA A 83 12.88 -15.49 -1.19
C ALA A 83 12.84 -16.50 -0.03
N GLY A 84 11.66 -17.09 0.27
CA GLY A 84 11.46 -18.11 1.31
C GLY A 84 11.05 -17.56 2.68
N PHE A 85 10.59 -16.30 2.75
CA PHE A 85 10.24 -15.61 4.00
C PHE A 85 8.82 -15.06 3.97
N PHE A 86 8.34 -14.47 5.07
CA PHE A 86 6.99 -13.92 5.14
C PHE A 86 7.01 -12.48 5.63
N VAL A 87 6.02 -11.68 5.23
CA VAL A 87 5.83 -10.33 5.76
C VAL A 87 5.08 -10.41 7.09
N ALA A 88 5.67 -9.86 8.14
CA ALA A 88 5.10 -9.80 9.47
C ALA A 88 4.47 -8.43 9.79
N ASN A 89 4.99 -7.38 9.16
CA ASN A 89 4.47 -6.02 9.23
C ASN A 89 4.87 -5.28 7.94
N LEU A 90 3.97 -4.48 7.38
CA LEU A 90 4.31 -3.49 6.37
C LEU A 90 3.68 -2.15 6.77
N THR A 91 4.53 -1.16 6.94
CA THR A 91 4.14 0.21 7.23
C THR A 91 4.57 1.09 6.05
N ALA A 92 3.63 1.82 5.47
CA ALA A 92 3.86 2.67 4.31
C ALA A 92 3.80 4.13 4.70
N THR A 93 4.66 4.92 4.07
CA THR A 93 4.69 6.37 4.25
C THR A 93 4.35 7.04 2.94
N ALA A 94 3.42 7.99 2.98
CA ALA A 94 3.00 8.77 1.82
C ALA A 94 2.84 10.25 2.18
N ASN A 95 3.02 11.12 1.20
CA ASN A 95 2.75 12.54 1.35
C ASN A 95 1.31 12.84 0.93
N PHE A 96 0.53 13.43 1.84
CA PHE A 96 -0.87 13.80 1.62
C PHE A 96 -1.03 15.31 1.51
N ASN A 97 -1.93 15.76 0.64
CA ASN A 97 -2.26 17.18 0.48
C ASN A 97 -3.69 17.44 0.98
N ASN A 98 -3.83 17.64 2.29
CA ASN A 98 -5.09 17.97 2.97
C ASN A 98 -6.26 17.03 2.62
N MET A 99 -6.03 15.72 2.68
CA MET A 99 -7.03 14.70 2.38
C MET A 99 -7.82 14.33 3.65
N ILE A 100 -9.14 14.51 3.64
CA ILE A 100 -10.01 14.02 4.73
C ILE A 100 -10.16 12.51 4.56
N VAL A 101 -9.80 11.74 5.59
CA VAL A 101 -9.96 10.28 5.60
C VAL A 101 -10.97 9.87 6.66
N LYS A 102 -11.85 8.96 6.29
CA LYS A 102 -12.90 8.42 7.16
C LYS A 102 -12.84 6.92 7.20
N LYS A 103 -13.35 6.38 8.30
CA LYS A 103 -13.50 4.97 8.53
C LYS A 103 -14.38 4.33 7.45
N ASP A 104 -13.93 3.17 6.96
CA ASP A 104 -14.62 2.32 6.00
C ASP A 104 -14.87 2.96 4.62
N GLU A 105 -14.13 4.01 4.29
CA GLU A 105 -14.06 4.62 2.95
C GLU A 105 -12.75 4.24 2.25
N HIS A 106 -12.76 4.25 0.92
CA HIS A 106 -11.61 3.93 0.08
C HIS A 106 -11.08 5.19 -0.62
N TYR A 107 -9.76 5.27 -0.69
CA TYR A 107 -9.05 6.40 -1.29
C TYR A 107 -7.97 5.88 -2.22
N ASN A 108 -7.74 6.58 -3.34
CA ASN A 108 -6.60 6.28 -4.18
C ASN A 108 -5.35 6.96 -3.60
N VAL A 109 -4.35 6.16 -3.26
CA VAL A 109 -3.04 6.61 -2.78
C VAL A 109 -1.98 5.93 -3.62
N GLY A 110 -1.28 6.70 -4.46
CA GLY A 110 -0.22 6.20 -5.33
C GLY A 110 -0.70 5.17 -6.35
N GLY A 111 -1.95 5.29 -6.83
CA GLY A 111 -2.56 4.32 -7.74
C GLY A 111 -3.15 3.08 -7.06
N MET A 112 -3.01 2.94 -5.74
CA MET A 112 -3.57 1.84 -4.96
C MET A 112 -4.87 2.26 -4.28
N ASN A 113 -5.83 1.34 -4.19
CA ASN A 113 -7.04 1.56 -3.39
C ASN A 113 -6.73 1.23 -1.93
N ILE A 114 -6.83 2.23 -1.06
CA ILE A 114 -6.55 2.15 0.37
C ILE A 114 -7.85 2.32 1.15
N HIS A 115 -8.13 1.39 2.05
CA HIS A 115 -9.29 1.42 2.94
C HIS A 115 -8.84 1.66 4.38
N PHE A 116 -9.28 2.75 5.01
CA PHE A 116 -8.91 3.06 6.40
C PHE A 116 -9.90 2.44 7.40
N LEU A 117 -9.40 1.57 8.28
CA LEU A 117 -10.27 0.85 9.24
C LEU A 117 -10.62 1.66 10.49
N ASN A 118 -9.78 2.63 10.87
CA ASN A 118 -9.82 3.34 12.14
C ASN A 118 -9.71 4.87 12.00
N ALA A 119 -10.00 5.43 10.83
CA ALA A 119 -9.97 6.88 10.61
C ALA A 119 -11.22 7.58 11.18
N ASN A 120 -11.04 8.71 11.85
CA ASN A 120 -12.08 9.45 12.56
C ASN A 120 -12.46 10.78 11.86
N GLY A 121 -12.23 10.89 10.54
CA GLY A 121 -12.51 12.13 9.79
C GLY A 121 -11.38 13.15 9.85
N GLN A 122 -10.18 12.75 10.29
CA GLN A 122 -9.02 13.64 10.32
C GLN A 122 -8.54 14.04 8.92
N VAL A 123 -7.89 15.19 8.85
CA VAL A 123 -7.20 15.66 7.64
C VAL A 123 -5.77 15.13 7.66
N LEU A 124 -5.40 14.35 6.65
CA LEU A 124 -4.02 13.93 6.40
C LEU A 124 -3.31 15.00 5.56
N SER A 125 -2.20 15.51 6.09
CA SER A 125 -1.36 16.49 5.41
C SER A 125 0.12 16.22 5.68
N GLY A 126 0.97 16.45 4.69
CA GLY A 126 2.40 16.15 4.77
C GLY A 126 2.69 14.64 4.81
N GLU A 127 3.85 14.28 5.35
CA GLU A 127 4.28 12.89 5.49
C GLU A 127 3.44 12.18 6.55
N GLN A 128 2.66 11.18 6.14
CA GLN A 128 1.86 10.33 7.03
C GLN A 128 2.22 8.88 6.83
N THR A 129 2.09 8.10 7.90
CA THR A 129 2.45 6.69 7.92
C THR A 129 1.25 5.85 8.33
N PHE A 130 1.00 4.75 7.61
CA PHE A 130 -0.10 3.83 7.87
C PHE A 130 0.34 2.38 7.70
N GLN A 131 -0.22 1.49 8.51
CA GLN A 131 0.12 0.07 8.52
C GLN A 131 -0.87 -0.71 7.64
N VAL A 132 -0.36 -1.59 6.77
CA VAL A 132 -1.18 -2.56 6.05
C VAL A 132 -1.51 -3.74 6.95
N VAL A 133 -2.80 -4.06 7.07
CA VAL A 133 -3.31 -5.08 7.99
C VAL A 133 -4.02 -6.24 7.28
N ASP A 134 -3.83 -6.36 5.97
CA ASP A 134 -4.33 -7.47 5.16
C ASP A 134 -3.71 -8.83 5.56
N LYS A 135 -4.39 -9.91 5.17
CA LYS A 135 -3.87 -11.27 5.33
C LYS A 135 -2.51 -11.41 4.60
N GLY A 136 -1.52 -11.95 5.31
CA GLY A 136 -0.16 -12.11 4.79
C GLY A 136 0.74 -10.89 4.97
N TYR A 137 0.22 -9.78 5.52
CA TYR A 137 1.01 -8.61 5.94
C TYR A 137 1.14 -8.51 7.46
N VAL A 138 0.27 -9.20 8.18
CA VAL A 138 0.25 -9.28 9.65
C VAL A 138 -0.03 -10.72 10.09
N SER A 139 0.24 -11.02 11.36
CA SER A 139 -0.10 -12.33 11.95
C SER A 139 -1.61 -12.63 11.85
N ALA A 140 -1.98 -13.91 11.82
CA ALA A 140 -3.40 -14.31 11.80
C ALA A 140 -4.20 -13.75 12.99
N LYS A 141 -3.57 -13.61 14.17
CA LYS A 141 -4.18 -12.98 15.35
C LYS A 141 -4.43 -11.49 15.12
N ALA A 142 -3.46 -10.76 14.57
CA ALA A 142 -3.60 -9.34 14.24
C ALA A 142 -4.65 -9.12 13.14
N PHE A 143 -4.65 -9.94 12.10
CA PHE A 143 -5.66 -9.90 11.04
C PHE A 143 -7.09 -10.06 11.60
N LYS A 144 -7.31 -11.04 12.50
CA LYS A 144 -8.60 -11.23 13.17
C LYS A 144 -8.98 -10.05 14.07
N LYS A 145 -8.01 -9.44 14.77
CA LYS A 145 -8.25 -8.25 15.59
C LYS A 145 -8.69 -7.06 14.74
N SER A 146 -7.99 -6.80 13.64
CA SER A 146 -8.33 -5.71 12.72
C SER A 146 -9.67 -5.95 12.00
N GLN A 147 -10.07 -7.21 11.79
CA GLN A 147 -11.41 -7.54 11.29
C GLN A 147 -12.53 -7.00 12.19
N LEU A 148 -12.31 -6.89 13.50
CA LEU A 148 -13.32 -6.36 14.43
C LEU A 148 -13.58 -4.86 14.22
N LEU A 149 -12.69 -4.17 13.50
CA LEU A 149 -12.86 -2.76 13.20
C LEU A 149 -13.93 -2.56 12.14
N THR A 150 -14.12 -3.47 11.18
CA THR A 150 -15.02 -3.26 10.03
C THR A 150 -15.99 -4.41 9.81
N LYS A 151 -17.17 -4.11 9.24
CA LYS A 151 -18.13 -5.12 8.77
C LYS A 151 -17.99 -5.39 7.26
N MET A 152 -17.06 -4.71 6.59
CA MET A 152 -16.91 -4.76 5.14
C MET A 152 -16.26 -6.07 4.71
N GLU A 153 -16.92 -6.80 3.82
CA GLU A 153 -16.42 -8.11 3.34
C GLU A 153 -15.13 -8.00 2.51
N CYS A 154 -14.83 -6.82 1.95
CA CYS A 154 -13.58 -6.55 1.25
C CYS A 154 -12.35 -6.79 2.14
N TYR A 155 -12.46 -6.63 3.47
CA TYR A 155 -11.37 -6.91 4.40
C TYR A 155 -10.94 -8.39 4.38
N LYS A 156 -11.91 -9.29 4.23
CA LYS A 156 -11.64 -10.75 4.18
C LYS A 156 -11.08 -11.18 2.84
N THR A 157 -11.53 -10.53 1.76
CA THR A 157 -11.23 -10.93 0.38
C THR A 157 -10.02 -10.20 -0.20
N GLY A 158 -9.68 -9.02 0.33
CA GLY A 158 -8.67 -8.13 -0.21
C GLY A 158 -9.07 -7.40 -1.50
N VAL A 159 -10.31 -7.57 -1.98
CA VAL A 159 -10.76 -7.00 -3.25
C VAL A 159 -12.14 -6.34 -3.12
N ALA A 160 -12.42 -5.42 -4.04
CA ALA A 160 -13.69 -4.74 -4.13
C ALA A 160 -14.82 -5.73 -4.41
N GLY A 161 -15.87 -5.67 -3.61
CA GLY A 161 -17.07 -6.48 -3.77
C GLY A 161 -18.33 -5.64 -3.58
N SER A 162 -19.45 -6.29 -3.23
CA SER A 162 -20.74 -5.61 -3.02
C SER A 162 -20.70 -4.51 -1.96
N CYS A 163 -19.82 -4.63 -0.97
CA CYS A 163 -19.63 -3.60 0.06
C CYS A 163 -18.95 -2.32 -0.46
N CYS A 164 -18.28 -2.34 -1.62
CA CYS A 164 -17.50 -1.21 -2.16
C CYS A 164 -18.25 -0.42 -3.26
N SER A 165 -19.53 -0.70 -3.47
CA SER A 165 -20.31 -0.23 -4.62
C SER A 165 -20.46 1.29 -4.72
N LYS A 166 -20.31 2.02 -3.61
CA LYS A 166 -20.58 3.47 -3.54
C LYS A 166 -19.43 4.34 -4.05
N GLU A 167 -18.29 3.74 -4.39
CA GLU A 167 -17.03 4.48 -4.53
C GLU A 167 -16.40 4.33 -5.93
N GLY A 168 -17.17 3.84 -6.90
CA GLY A 168 -16.72 3.73 -8.29
C GLY A 168 -15.64 2.66 -8.53
N LEU A 169 -15.33 1.84 -7.51
CA LEU A 169 -14.39 0.73 -7.64
C LEU A 169 -15.01 -0.41 -8.45
N SER A 170 -14.29 -0.87 -9.47
CA SER A 170 -14.68 -2.05 -10.23
C SER A 170 -14.59 -3.29 -9.36
N ALA A 171 -15.58 -4.19 -9.45
CA ALA A 171 -15.55 -5.45 -8.72
C ALA A 171 -14.25 -6.23 -9.01
N GLY A 172 -13.65 -6.80 -7.97
CA GLY A 172 -12.36 -7.50 -8.05
C GLY A 172 -11.13 -6.60 -7.98
N SER A 173 -11.28 -5.26 -7.97
CA SER A 173 -10.13 -4.34 -7.79
C SER A 173 -9.46 -4.58 -6.44
N ARG A 174 -8.12 -4.66 -6.41
CA ARG A 174 -7.36 -4.85 -5.17
C ARG A 174 -7.56 -3.66 -4.21
N ILE A 175 -7.83 -3.94 -2.93
CA ILE A 175 -7.95 -2.97 -1.84
C ILE A 175 -7.01 -3.35 -0.71
N PHE A 176 -6.11 -2.45 -0.32
CA PHE A 176 -5.29 -2.62 0.87
C PHE A 176 -5.99 -1.99 2.08
N HIS A 177 -6.22 -2.78 3.12
CA HIS A 177 -6.81 -2.28 4.36
C HIS A 177 -5.70 -1.83 5.28
N VAL A 178 -5.87 -0.63 5.83
CA VAL A 178 -4.83 0.02 6.61
C VAL A 178 -5.36 0.60 7.91
N THR A 179 -4.46 0.75 8.87
CA THR A 179 -4.69 1.51 10.09
C THR A 179 -3.71 2.67 10.17
N ILE A 180 -4.19 3.81 10.66
CA ILE A 180 -3.41 5.04 10.88
C ILE A 180 -3.52 5.49 12.33
#